data_AF-A0A0G2ELQ9-F1
#
_entry.id   AF-A0A0G2ELQ9-F1
#
_cell.length_a   1.000
_cell.length_b   1.000
_cell.length_c   1.000
_cell.angle_alpha   90.00
_cell.angle_beta   90.00
_cell.angle_gamma   90.00
#
_symmetry.space_group_name_H-M   'P 1'
#
loop_
_entity.id
_entity.type
_entity.pdbx_description
1 polymer ?
#
loop_
_entity_poly.entity_id
_entity_poly.type
_entity_poly.pdbx_seq_one_letter_code
_entity_poly.pdbx_strand_id
1 'polypeptide(L)'
;MATSSATEAASTLQIDLTTVLSLLGTLAVLATAYALSLKLLPQSSTTKARVLFVWHLFDALIHFVFEGSFLWNCFCVHWLPPAVVAHAPMSPYAIASSSAAAAAGITATSTLATTPAPGPTSFLILTPPDVYFLGRNDTLFGAAYGTGPFSRLWQEYAKADRRWGGADLTVISIELLTVFVAGPMALWWVYLFFFNTLWVWLPLWIMYEAYKGITSSLSQKEVVNVISYLEKKAD
;
A
#
# COMPACT_ATOMS: atom_id res chain seq x y z
N MET A 1 57.29 2.33 -14.35
CA MET A 1 56.39 2.86 -13.32
C MET A 1 55.16 3.40 -14.05
N ALA A 2 54.17 2.54 -14.31
CA ALA A 2 52.96 2.91 -15.05
C ALA A 2 51.83 3.08 -14.03
N THR A 3 51.43 4.33 -13.81
CA THR A 3 50.27 4.68 -12.98
C THR A 3 49.01 4.39 -13.78
N SER A 4 48.27 3.34 -13.42
CA SER A 4 46.94 3.07 -13.96
C SER A 4 45.98 4.15 -13.47
N SER A 5 45.60 5.06 -14.38
CA SER A 5 44.49 5.99 -14.17
C SER A 5 43.20 5.18 -14.10
N ALA A 6 42.63 5.04 -12.90
CA ALA A 6 41.27 4.54 -12.74
C ALA A 6 40.32 5.56 -13.39
N THR A 7 39.71 5.18 -14.50
CA THR A 7 38.63 5.95 -15.12
C THR A 7 37.43 5.88 -14.19
N GLU A 8 37.21 6.96 -13.43
CA GLU A 8 36.01 7.17 -12.66
C GLU A 8 34.83 7.24 -13.64
N ALA A 9 34.09 6.13 -13.76
CA ALA A 9 32.93 6.05 -14.63
C ALA A 9 31.87 7.02 -14.10
N ALA A 10 31.72 8.17 -14.76
CA ALA A 10 30.64 9.11 -14.50
C ALA A 10 29.30 8.36 -14.54
N SER A 11 28.61 8.31 -13.40
CA SER A 11 27.30 7.67 -13.28
C SER A 11 26.27 8.49 -14.07
N THR A 12 26.07 8.16 -15.35
CA THR A 12 24.99 8.73 -16.15
C THR A 12 23.66 8.31 -15.53
N LEU A 13 22.82 9.29 -15.15
CA LEU A 13 21.46 9.06 -14.66
C LEU A 13 20.65 8.37 -15.78
N GLN A 14 20.53 7.05 -15.71
CA GLN A 14 19.67 6.29 -16.62
C GLN A 14 18.32 6.05 -15.93
N ILE A 15 17.27 6.68 -16.46
CA ILE A 15 15.90 6.40 -16.04
C ILE A 15 15.55 5.01 -16.56
N ASP A 16 15.32 4.07 -15.65
CA ASP A 16 14.93 2.71 -16.02
C ASP A 16 13.44 2.66 -16.40
N LEU A 17 13.07 1.70 -17.25
CA LEU A 17 11.68 1.42 -17.62
C LEU A 17 10.83 1.23 -16.36
N THR A 18 11.36 0.53 -15.35
CA THR A 18 10.66 0.26 -14.11
C THR A 18 10.34 1.56 -13.35
N THR A 19 11.25 2.54 -13.36
CA THR A 19 11.02 3.87 -12.76
C THR A 19 9.86 4.60 -13.44
N VAL A 20 9.79 4.52 -14.78
CA VAL A 20 8.68 5.14 -15.54
C VAL A 20 7.36 4.44 -15.23
N LEU A 21 7.37 3.10 -15.22
CA LEU A 21 6.17 2.31 -14.94
C LEU A 21 5.69 2.49 -13.49
N SER A 22 6.58 2.61 -12.51
CA SER A 22 6.20 2.88 -11.12
C SER A 22 5.55 4.25 -10.97
N LEU A 23 6.10 5.28 -11.65
CA LEU A 23 5.52 6.61 -11.63
C LEU A 23 4.13 6.64 -12.30
N LEU A 24 4.00 6.00 -13.46
CA LEU A 24 2.72 5.86 -14.15
C LEU A 24 1.70 5.07 -13.31
N GLY A 25 2.15 4.05 -12.59
CA GLY A 25 1.31 3.29 -11.64
C GLY A 25 0.73 4.19 -10.55
N THR A 26 1.56 5.01 -9.90
CA THR A 26 1.08 5.97 -8.89
C THR A 26 0.09 6.98 -9.47
N LEU A 27 0.36 7.51 -10.67
CA LEU A 27 -0.55 8.42 -11.36
C LEU A 27 -1.87 7.73 -11.74
N ALA A 28 -1.83 6.46 -12.12
CA ALA A 28 -3.03 5.67 -12.44
C ALA A 28 -3.89 5.45 -11.20
N VAL A 29 -3.29 5.21 -10.03
CA VAL A 29 -4.02 5.11 -8.75
C VAL A 29 -4.68 6.45 -8.40
N LEU A 30 -3.96 7.57 -8.53
CA LEU A 30 -4.52 8.90 -8.30
C LEU A 30 -5.65 9.23 -9.28
N ALA A 31 -5.46 8.93 -10.57
CA ALA A 31 -6.48 9.13 -11.60
C ALA A 31 -7.73 8.28 -11.32
N THR A 32 -7.56 7.06 -10.83
CA THR A 32 -8.66 6.18 -10.42
C THR A 32 -9.44 6.80 -9.25
N ALA A 33 -8.75 7.26 -8.21
CA ALA A 33 -9.39 7.93 -7.07
C ALA A 33 -10.15 9.20 -7.51
N TYR A 34 -9.56 9.99 -8.40
CA TYR A 34 -10.20 11.17 -8.96
C TYR A 34 -11.43 10.83 -9.82
N ALA A 35 -11.33 9.86 -10.72
CA ALA A 35 -12.44 9.42 -11.56
C ALA A 35 -13.61 8.88 -10.72
N LEU A 36 -13.33 8.11 -9.67
CA LEU A 36 -14.34 7.65 -8.73
C LEU A 36 -14.97 8.80 -7.96
N SER A 37 -14.24 9.86 -7.64
CA SER A 37 -14.82 11.06 -7.03
C SER A 37 -15.84 11.74 -7.93
N LEU A 38 -15.62 11.75 -9.26
CA LEU A 38 -16.55 12.30 -10.23
C LEU A 38 -17.79 11.42 -10.41
N LYS A 39 -17.62 10.11 -10.28
CA LYS A 39 -18.68 9.11 -10.50
C LYS A 39 -19.56 8.90 -9.26
N LEU A 40 -18.98 8.90 -8.06
CA LEU A 40 -19.64 8.51 -6.82
C LEU A 40 -20.14 9.70 -5.99
N LEU A 41 -19.53 10.88 -6.11
CA LEU A 41 -19.99 12.06 -5.37
C LEU A 41 -21.03 12.84 -6.16
N PRO A 42 -22.04 13.43 -5.50
CA PRO A 42 -22.97 14.37 -6.13
C PRO A 42 -22.22 15.54 -6.79
N GLN A 43 -22.77 16.04 -7.91
CA GLN A 43 -22.21 17.21 -8.61
C GLN A 43 -22.22 18.48 -7.74
N SER A 44 -23.13 18.57 -6.76
CA SER A 44 -23.20 19.64 -5.76
C SER A 44 -22.17 19.50 -4.64
N SER A 45 -21.37 18.43 -4.61
CA SER A 45 -20.37 18.22 -3.57
C SER A 45 -19.29 19.30 -3.62
N THR A 46 -18.94 19.83 -2.45
CA THR A 46 -17.96 20.91 -2.33
C THR A 46 -16.56 20.44 -2.75
N THR A 47 -15.71 21.37 -3.22
CA THR A 47 -14.31 21.07 -3.58
C THR A 47 -13.54 20.43 -2.44
N LYS A 48 -13.75 20.89 -1.19
CA LYS A 48 -13.11 20.32 0.01
C LYS A 48 -13.48 18.85 0.19
N ALA A 49 -14.77 18.54 0.08
CA ALA A 49 -15.26 17.18 0.20
C ALA A 49 -14.68 16.28 -0.91
N ARG A 50 -14.60 16.78 -2.15
CA ARG A 50 -13.95 16.04 -3.24
C ARG A 50 -12.47 15.78 -3.00
N VAL A 51 -11.71 16.79 -2.55
CA VAL A 51 -10.30 16.62 -2.21
C VAL A 51 -10.12 15.60 -1.09
N LEU A 52 -10.94 15.65 -0.03
CA LEU A 52 -10.87 14.68 1.06
C LEU A 52 -11.22 13.26 0.61
N PHE A 53 -12.24 13.10 -0.24
CA PHE A 53 -12.58 11.81 -0.84
C PHE A 53 -11.40 11.25 -1.64
N VAL A 54 -10.84 12.05 -2.54
CA VAL A 54 -9.71 11.62 -3.39
C VAL A 54 -8.50 11.28 -2.53
N TRP A 55 -8.19 12.09 -1.52
CA TRP A 55 -7.10 11.83 -0.58
C TRP A 55 -7.24 10.47 0.10
N HIS A 56 -8.37 10.22 0.77
CA HIS A 56 -8.54 8.98 1.55
C HIS A 56 -8.68 7.75 0.64
N LEU A 57 -9.30 7.90 -0.54
CA LEU A 57 -9.40 6.79 -1.48
C LEU A 57 -8.04 6.49 -2.13
N PHE A 58 -7.27 7.50 -2.48
CA PHE A 58 -5.90 7.33 -2.96
C PHE A 58 -5.05 6.63 -1.90
N ASP A 59 -5.06 7.12 -0.66
CA ASP A 59 -4.38 6.55 0.50
C ASP A 59 -4.73 5.06 0.70
N ALA A 60 -6.03 4.73 0.71
CA ALA A 60 -6.49 3.34 0.77
C ALA A 60 -5.95 2.47 -0.38
N LEU A 61 -5.94 2.99 -1.60
CA LEU A 61 -5.42 2.26 -2.76
C LEU A 61 -3.91 2.07 -2.70
N ILE A 62 -3.15 3.03 -2.16
CA ILE A 62 -1.70 2.86 -1.93
C ILE A 62 -1.46 1.71 -0.97
N HIS A 63 -2.17 1.67 0.15
CA HIS A 63 -2.08 0.58 1.13
C HIS A 63 -2.39 -0.77 0.48
N PHE A 64 -3.52 -0.91 -0.23
CA PHE A 64 -3.88 -2.22 -0.79
C PHE A 64 -3.04 -2.64 -2.01
N VAL A 65 -2.72 -1.72 -2.91
CA VAL A 65 -2.05 -2.06 -4.18
C VAL A 65 -0.55 -2.11 -4.00
N PHE A 66 0.06 -1.06 -3.47
CA PHE A 66 1.51 -1.02 -3.33
C PHE A 66 1.94 -1.77 -2.08
N GLU A 67 1.57 -1.33 -0.88
CA GLU A 67 2.05 -1.95 0.36
C GLU A 67 1.61 -3.43 0.46
N GLY A 68 0.39 -3.75 0.01
CA GLY A 68 -0.07 -5.12 -0.16
C GLY A 68 0.81 -5.96 -1.11
N SER A 69 1.28 -5.38 -2.22
CA SER A 69 2.23 -6.06 -3.11
C SER A 69 3.62 -6.21 -2.49
N PHE A 70 4.06 -5.29 -1.64
CA PHE A 70 5.31 -5.44 -0.88
C PHE A 70 5.21 -6.63 0.05
N LEU A 71 4.15 -6.71 0.87
CA LEU A 71 3.89 -7.86 1.74
C LEU A 71 3.83 -9.17 0.95
N TRP A 72 3.14 -9.18 -0.20
CA TRP A 72 3.14 -10.35 -1.09
C TRP A 72 4.55 -10.78 -1.51
N ASN A 73 5.42 -9.83 -1.87
CA ASN A 73 6.82 -10.12 -2.19
C ASN A 73 7.56 -10.69 -0.97
N CYS A 74 7.34 -10.16 0.23
CA CYS A 74 7.97 -10.68 1.44
C CYS A 74 7.51 -12.10 1.80
N PHE A 75 6.22 -12.44 1.66
CA PHE A 75 5.71 -13.73 2.11
C PHE A 75 5.74 -14.82 1.02
N CYS A 76 5.64 -14.44 -0.25
CA CYS A 76 5.44 -15.38 -1.36
C CYS A 76 6.60 -15.42 -2.36
N VAL A 77 7.37 -14.33 -2.49
CA VAL A 77 8.53 -14.30 -3.40
C VAL A 77 9.79 -14.67 -2.63
N HIS A 78 10.46 -15.71 -3.09
CA HIS A 78 11.59 -16.28 -2.41
C HIS A 78 12.56 -16.95 -3.36
N TRP A 79 13.77 -17.18 -2.89
CA TRP A 79 14.83 -17.90 -3.60
C TRP A 79 15.48 -18.92 -2.69
N LEU A 80 15.75 -20.11 -3.23
CA LEU A 80 16.47 -21.18 -2.56
C LEU A 80 17.85 -21.35 -3.23
N PRO A 81 18.93 -21.48 -2.44
CA PRO A 81 20.23 -21.87 -2.96
C PRO A 81 20.20 -23.26 -3.59
N PRO A 82 20.98 -23.49 -4.67
CA PRO A 82 21.21 -24.84 -5.19
C PRO A 82 21.77 -25.77 -4.10
N ALA A 83 21.29 -27.02 -4.06
CA ALA A 83 21.52 -28.01 -3.00
C ALA A 83 23.00 -28.27 -2.61
N VAL A 84 23.96 -27.88 -3.46
CA VAL A 84 25.41 -28.03 -3.20
C VAL A 84 25.90 -27.09 -2.08
N VAL A 85 25.14 -26.05 -1.73
CA VAL A 85 25.47 -25.09 -0.64
C VAL A 85 24.65 -25.37 0.64
N ALA A 86 23.75 -26.36 0.62
CA ALA A 86 22.67 -26.54 1.61
C ALA A 86 23.06 -27.20 2.96
N HIS A 87 24.35 -27.31 3.29
CA HIS A 87 24.79 -27.90 4.57
C HIS A 87 25.23 -26.88 5.64
N ALA A 88 25.30 -25.59 5.31
CA ALA A 88 25.55 -24.53 6.28
C ALA A 88 24.27 -23.70 6.47
N PRO A 89 23.87 -23.35 7.71
CA PRO A 89 22.77 -22.43 7.93
C PRO A 89 23.06 -21.13 7.18
N MET A 90 22.09 -20.54 6.47
CA MET A 90 22.24 -19.21 5.89
C MET A 90 22.18 -18.15 7.00
N SER A 91 23.16 -18.21 7.88
CA SER A 91 23.58 -17.10 8.72
C SER A 91 24.46 -16.19 7.86
N PRO A 92 24.34 -14.86 7.95
CA PRO A 92 25.24 -13.93 7.27
C PRO A 92 26.73 -14.20 7.57
N TYR A 93 27.06 -14.89 8.67
CA TYR A 93 28.43 -15.32 8.98
C TYR A 93 28.91 -16.53 8.16
N ALA A 94 28.00 -17.40 7.70
CA ALA A 94 28.35 -18.53 6.84
C ALA A 94 28.51 -18.10 5.38
N ILE A 95 27.66 -17.19 4.87
CA ILE A 95 27.72 -16.74 3.47
C ILE A 95 28.89 -15.78 3.21
N ALA A 96 29.27 -14.94 4.18
CA ALA A 96 30.49 -14.13 4.09
C ALA A 96 31.76 -15.01 4.03
N SER A 97 31.73 -16.20 4.62
CA SER A 97 32.83 -17.17 4.53
C SER A 97 32.83 -17.96 3.21
N SER A 98 31.66 -18.17 2.58
CA SER A 98 31.56 -18.89 1.30
C SER A 98 31.90 -18.02 0.09
N SER A 99 31.66 -16.70 0.14
CA SER A 99 32.15 -15.77 -0.89
C SER A 99 33.67 -15.59 -0.84
N ALA A 100 34.28 -15.71 0.35
CA ALA A 100 35.73 -15.82 0.51
C ALA A 100 36.29 -17.18 0.01
N ALA A 101 35.54 -18.28 0.16
CA ALA A 101 35.95 -19.60 -0.34
C ALA A 101 35.79 -19.75 -1.88
N ALA A 102 34.82 -19.08 -2.51
CA ALA A 102 34.70 -19.02 -3.96
C ALA A 102 35.90 -18.29 -4.63
N ALA A 103 36.52 -17.34 -3.92
CA ALA A 103 37.77 -16.72 -4.32
C ALA A 103 39.00 -17.66 -4.17
N ALA A 104 38.85 -18.80 -3.48
CA ALA A 104 39.94 -19.74 -3.16
C ALA A 104 40.02 -20.98 -4.10
N GLY A 105 39.24 -21.04 -5.19
CA GLY A 105 39.50 -21.96 -6.30
C GLY A 105 39.39 -23.46 -6.02
N ILE A 106 38.46 -23.90 -5.17
CA ILE A 106 38.25 -25.35 -4.93
C ILE A 106 37.34 -25.92 -6.03
N THR A 107 37.93 -26.77 -6.88
CA THR A 107 37.29 -27.45 -8.01
C THR A 107 36.27 -28.50 -7.52
N ALA A 108 34.98 -28.23 -7.67
CA ALA A 108 33.93 -29.25 -7.53
C ALA A 108 33.63 -29.87 -8.90
N THR A 109 33.83 -31.19 -9.00
CA THR A 109 33.62 -32.01 -10.20
C THR A 109 32.13 -31.98 -10.59
N SER A 110 31.85 -31.46 -11.79
CA SER A 110 30.51 -31.29 -12.35
C SER A 110 29.94 -32.61 -12.88
N THR A 111 28.78 -33.03 -12.36
CA THR A 111 27.87 -33.96 -13.04
C THR A 111 26.58 -33.23 -13.40
N LEU A 112 26.34 -33.10 -14.71
CA LEU A 112 25.09 -32.74 -15.39
C LEU A 112 24.38 -31.45 -14.90
N ALA A 113 24.82 -30.31 -15.41
CA ALA A 113 24.14 -29.02 -15.25
C ALA A 113 23.07 -28.82 -16.34
N THR A 114 21.80 -28.98 -15.98
CA THR A 114 20.75 -28.11 -16.55
C THR A 114 21.11 -26.71 -16.09
N THR A 115 21.44 -25.79 -17.00
CA THR A 115 21.87 -24.42 -16.68
C THR A 115 20.88 -23.80 -15.68
N PRO A 116 21.24 -23.65 -14.39
CA PRO A 116 20.39 -22.92 -13.46
C PRO A 116 20.42 -21.46 -13.91
N ALA A 117 19.30 -20.76 -13.84
CA ALA A 117 19.31 -19.30 -13.98
C ALA A 117 20.43 -18.74 -13.08
N PRO A 118 21.23 -17.76 -13.56
CA PRO A 118 22.31 -17.20 -12.76
C PRO A 118 21.72 -16.75 -11.42
N GLY A 119 22.26 -17.31 -10.32
CA GLY A 119 21.84 -16.95 -8.98
C GLY A 119 22.00 -15.45 -8.74
N PRO A 120 21.30 -14.88 -7.75
CA PRO A 120 21.44 -13.47 -7.41
C PRO A 120 22.92 -13.15 -7.11
N THR A 121 23.44 -12.09 -7.73
CA THR A 121 24.85 -11.66 -7.59
C THR A 121 25.15 -11.09 -6.20
N SER A 122 24.11 -10.70 -5.45
CA SER A 122 24.19 -10.29 -4.06
C SER A 122 23.00 -10.83 -3.26
N PHE A 123 23.25 -11.24 -2.02
CA PHE A 123 22.22 -11.69 -1.10
C PHE A 123 21.80 -10.53 -0.18
N LEU A 124 20.50 -10.28 -0.06
CA LEU A 124 19.94 -9.23 0.77
C LEU A 124 19.35 -9.83 2.05
N ILE A 125 20.16 -9.89 3.11
CA ILE A 125 19.73 -10.35 4.43
C ILE A 125 19.52 -9.11 5.31
N LEU A 126 18.31 -8.98 5.87
CA LEU A 126 17.87 -7.83 6.65
C LEU A 126 17.48 -8.20 8.09
N THR A 127 17.38 -9.49 8.39
CA THR A 127 17.10 -9.95 9.75
C THR A 127 18.37 -9.89 10.62
N PRO A 128 18.21 -9.70 11.95
CA PRO A 128 19.32 -9.85 12.89
C PRO A 128 19.95 -11.26 12.81
N PRO A 129 21.20 -11.43 13.29
CA PRO A 129 21.80 -12.75 13.44
C PRO A 129 20.88 -13.74 14.15
N ASP A 130 20.82 -14.98 13.64
CA ASP A 130 20.01 -16.10 14.14
C ASP A 130 18.49 -15.86 14.18
N VAL A 131 18.01 -14.77 13.58
CA VAL A 131 16.59 -14.51 13.36
C VAL A 131 16.25 -14.81 11.90
N TYR A 132 15.37 -15.77 11.70
CA TYR A 132 14.97 -16.22 10.37
C TYR A 132 13.52 -15.84 10.10
N PHE A 133 13.28 -15.16 8.99
CA PHE A 133 11.93 -14.85 8.56
C PHE A 133 11.16 -16.16 8.31
N LEU A 134 9.96 -16.26 8.89
CA LEU A 134 9.14 -17.49 8.91
C LEU A 134 9.84 -18.74 9.49
N GLY A 135 10.91 -18.57 10.28
CA GLY A 135 11.68 -19.68 10.83
C GLY A 135 12.45 -20.48 9.79
N ARG A 136 12.62 -19.98 8.56
CA ARG A 136 13.33 -20.65 7.47
C ARG A 136 14.72 -20.08 7.28
N ASN A 137 15.75 -20.89 7.52
CA ASN A 137 17.16 -20.53 7.42
C ASN A 137 17.83 -20.98 6.10
N ASP A 138 17.04 -21.54 5.18
CA ASP A 138 17.42 -22.08 3.88
C ASP A 138 16.85 -21.27 2.72
N THR A 139 16.02 -20.26 3.03
CA THR A 139 15.24 -19.51 2.06
C THR A 139 15.43 -18.00 2.26
N LEU A 140 15.64 -17.26 1.17
CA LEU A 140 15.67 -15.80 1.19
C LEU A 140 14.37 -15.24 0.61
N PHE A 141 13.79 -14.25 1.27
CA PHE A 141 12.48 -13.68 0.96
C PHE A 141 12.56 -12.22 0.51
N GLY A 142 11.64 -11.81 -0.37
CA GLY A 142 11.43 -10.42 -0.75
C GLY A 142 11.57 -10.13 -2.23
N ALA A 143 11.33 -8.87 -2.58
CA ALA A 143 11.25 -8.40 -3.95
C ALA A 143 12.55 -8.58 -4.75
N ALA A 144 13.71 -8.54 -4.10
CA ALA A 144 15.03 -8.71 -4.72
C ALA A 144 15.16 -10.02 -5.53
N TYR A 145 14.35 -11.02 -5.19
CA TYR A 145 14.38 -12.35 -5.81
C TYR A 145 13.29 -12.57 -6.86
N GLY A 146 12.38 -11.60 -7.03
CA GLY A 146 11.30 -11.69 -8.00
C GLY A 146 11.61 -11.03 -9.34
N THR A 147 10.92 -11.48 -10.38
CA THR A 147 11.01 -10.90 -11.73
C THR A 147 9.73 -10.20 -12.18
N GLY A 148 8.65 -10.31 -11.39
CA GLY A 148 7.35 -9.71 -11.69
C GLY A 148 7.35 -8.18 -11.59
N PRO A 149 6.31 -7.50 -12.12
CA PRO A 149 6.26 -6.04 -12.20
C PRO A 149 6.36 -5.37 -10.82
N PHE A 150 5.64 -5.88 -9.81
CA PHE A 150 5.75 -5.37 -8.44
C PHE A 150 7.11 -5.69 -7.80
N SER A 151 7.71 -6.83 -8.09
CA SER A 151 9.07 -7.14 -7.61
C SER A 151 10.09 -6.16 -8.17
N ARG A 152 9.99 -5.84 -9.47
CA ARG A 152 10.81 -4.81 -10.12
C ARG A 152 10.56 -3.43 -9.52
N LEU A 153 9.30 -3.05 -9.31
CA LEU A 153 8.95 -1.79 -8.67
C LEU A 153 9.60 -1.65 -7.28
N TRP A 154 9.53 -2.69 -6.45
CA TRP A 154 10.16 -2.68 -5.12
C TRP A 154 11.68 -2.74 -5.18
N GLN A 155 12.28 -3.38 -6.20
CA GLN A 155 13.72 -3.30 -6.46
C GLN A 155 14.16 -1.86 -6.80
N GLU A 156 13.38 -1.13 -7.61
CA GLU A 156 13.66 0.28 -7.89
C GLU A 156 13.53 1.14 -6.63
N TYR A 157 12.46 0.95 -5.86
CA TYR A 157 12.27 1.66 -4.60
C TYR A 157 13.39 1.35 -3.60
N ALA A 158 13.87 0.09 -3.60
CA ALA A 158 14.96 -0.36 -2.73
C ALA A 158 16.32 0.27 -3.06
N LYS A 159 16.49 0.90 -4.22
CA LYS A 159 17.68 1.71 -4.52
C LYS A 159 17.75 2.94 -3.60
N ALA A 160 16.61 3.48 -3.20
CA ALA A 160 16.54 4.59 -2.24
C ALA A 160 16.57 4.09 -0.78
N ASP A 161 15.91 2.97 -0.48
CA ASP A 161 15.96 2.33 0.83
C ASP A 161 15.99 0.80 0.71
N ARG A 162 17.18 0.22 0.92
CA ARG A 162 17.44 -1.22 0.75
C ARG A 162 16.48 -2.14 1.52
N ARG A 163 15.85 -1.66 2.60
CA ARG A 163 14.96 -2.47 3.43
C ARG A 163 13.72 -2.96 2.68
N TRP A 164 13.33 -2.25 1.62
CA TRP A 164 12.19 -2.59 0.76
C TRP A 164 12.50 -3.67 -0.28
N GLY A 165 13.78 -4.05 -0.42
CA GLY A 165 14.18 -5.12 -1.33
C GLY A 165 14.01 -6.52 -0.74
N GLY A 166 13.97 -6.66 0.59
CA GLY A 166 13.99 -7.94 1.29
C GLY A 166 12.98 -8.01 2.43
N ALA A 167 13.03 -9.08 3.22
CA ALA A 167 12.15 -9.25 4.39
C ALA A 167 12.73 -8.59 5.65
N ASP A 168 12.59 -7.26 5.78
CA ASP A 168 12.87 -6.54 7.02
C ASP A 168 11.69 -6.64 7.99
N LEU A 169 11.93 -7.11 9.22
CA LEU A 169 10.86 -7.35 10.21
C LEU A 169 10.14 -6.07 10.64
N THR A 170 10.87 -4.95 10.73
CA THR A 170 10.27 -3.68 11.15
C THR A 170 9.39 -3.13 10.04
N VAL A 171 9.89 -3.14 8.80
CA VAL A 171 9.10 -2.72 7.63
C VAL A 171 7.89 -3.62 7.46
N ILE A 172 8.04 -4.95 7.48
CA ILE A 172 6.90 -5.86 7.39
C ILE A 172 5.89 -5.61 8.52
N SER A 173 6.35 -5.34 9.75
CA SER A 173 5.43 -5.08 10.87
C SER A 173 4.59 -3.82 10.68
N ILE A 174 5.18 -2.73 10.16
CA ILE A 174 4.43 -1.50 9.90
C ILE A 174 3.53 -1.65 8.69
N GLU A 175 3.99 -2.33 7.63
CA GLU A 175 3.18 -2.55 6.43
C GLU A 175 1.98 -3.47 6.69
N LEU A 176 2.10 -4.45 7.59
CA LEU A 176 0.95 -5.22 8.06
C LEU A 176 -0.09 -4.31 8.75
N LEU A 177 0.35 -3.35 9.55
CA LEU A 177 -0.53 -2.40 10.20
C LEU A 177 -1.19 -1.48 9.18
N THR A 178 -0.44 -0.92 8.24
CA THR A 178 -0.99 0.01 7.25
C THR A 178 -1.95 -0.70 6.29
N VAL A 179 -1.63 -1.92 5.82
CA VAL A 179 -2.50 -2.69 4.92
C VAL A 179 -3.77 -3.20 5.60
N PHE A 180 -3.67 -3.74 6.83
CA PHE A 180 -4.83 -4.35 7.50
C PHE A 180 -5.60 -3.40 8.42
N VAL A 181 -5.03 -2.24 8.77
CA VAL A 181 -5.69 -1.25 9.63
C VAL A 181 -5.89 0.07 8.90
N ALA A 182 -4.83 0.71 8.40
CA ALA A 182 -4.94 2.05 7.79
C ALA A 182 -5.77 2.03 6.49
N GLY A 183 -5.50 1.10 5.56
CA GLY A 183 -6.24 0.94 4.32
C GLY A 183 -7.76 0.75 4.53
N PRO A 184 -8.19 -0.24 5.35
CA PRO A 184 -9.60 -0.41 5.67
C PRO A 184 -10.20 0.79 6.41
N MET A 185 -9.45 1.43 7.30
CA MET A 185 -9.89 2.63 8.02
C MET A 185 -10.12 3.81 7.07
N ALA A 186 -9.25 4.02 6.08
CA ALA A 186 -9.40 5.05 5.07
C ALA A 186 -10.65 4.81 4.19
N LEU A 187 -10.90 3.56 3.76
CA LEU A 187 -12.14 3.19 3.06
C LEU A 187 -13.38 3.38 3.93
N TRP A 188 -13.31 2.97 5.20
CA TRP A 188 -14.40 3.12 6.16
C TRP A 188 -14.75 4.59 6.38
N TRP A 189 -13.74 5.45 6.45
CA TRP A 189 -13.95 6.89 6.56
C TRP A 189 -14.68 7.46 5.34
N VAL A 190 -14.24 7.09 4.12
CA VAL A 190 -14.94 7.45 2.88
C VAL A 190 -16.39 6.96 2.90
N TYR A 191 -16.60 5.72 3.33
CA TYR A 191 -17.93 5.14 3.43
C TYR A 191 -18.84 5.92 4.39
N LEU A 192 -18.40 6.12 5.63
CA LEU A 192 -19.18 6.82 6.65
C LEU A 192 -19.46 8.26 6.26
N PHE A 193 -18.44 9.01 5.84
CA PHE A 193 -18.57 10.42 5.59
C PHE A 193 -19.49 10.71 4.40
N PHE A 194 -19.37 9.94 3.30
CA PHE A 194 -20.10 10.25 2.07
C PHE A 194 -21.40 9.49 1.89
N PHE A 195 -21.48 8.25 2.35
CA PHE A 195 -22.65 7.41 2.12
C PHE A 195 -23.53 7.32 3.37
N ASN A 196 -22.95 7.35 4.58
CA ASN A 196 -23.73 7.22 5.82
C ASN A 196 -24.24 8.56 6.37
N THR A 197 -23.49 9.64 6.21
CA THR A 197 -23.93 10.99 6.62
C THR A 197 -25.26 11.38 5.98
N LEU A 198 -25.51 10.99 4.73
CA LEU A 198 -26.80 11.19 4.04
C LEU A 198 -27.98 10.55 4.78
N TRP A 199 -27.78 9.35 5.36
CA TRP A 199 -28.81 8.64 6.11
C TRP A 199 -29.11 9.24 7.48
N VAL A 200 -28.25 10.11 8.01
CA VAL A 200 -28.50 10.84 9.25
C VAL A 200 -29.23 12.15 8.95
N TRP A 201 -28.78 12.91 7.95
CA TRP A 201 -29.36 14.21 7.65
C TRP A 201 -30.71 14.14 6.96
N LEU A 202 -30.97 13.12 6.13
CA LEU A 202 -32.25 12.99 5.42
C LEU A 202 -33.42 12.75 6.39
N PRO A 203 -33.37 11.80 7.36
CA PRO A 203 -34.43 11.66 8.36
C PRO A 203 -34.59 12.89 9.24
N LEU A 204 -33.49 13.55 9.64
CA LEU A 204 -33.56 14.78 10.43
C LEU A 204 -34.25 15.92 9.66
N TRP A 205 -33.96 16.06 8.36
CA TRP A 205 -34.66 17.01 7.50
C TRP A 205 -36.16 16.69 7.41
N ILE A 206 -36.51 15.42 7.19
CA ILE A 206 -37.91 14.99 7.12
C ILE A 206 -38.64 15.27 8.44
N MET A 207 -38.00 14.99 9.58
CA MET A 207 -38.53 15.33 10.89
C MET A 207 -38.72 16.84 11.07
N TYR A 208 -37.77 17.65 10.60
CA TYR A 208 -37.86 19.12 10.67
C TYR A 208 -39.03 19.67 9.82
N GLU A 209 -39.19 19.17 8.60
CA GLU A 209 -40.33 19.53 7.74
C GLU A 209 -41.67 19.11 8.35
N ALA A 210 -41.74 17.88 8.89
CA ALA A 210 -42.92 17.40 9.59
C ALA A 210 -43.25 18.26 10.82
N TYR A 211 -42.25 18.65 11.62
CA TYR A 211 -42.43 19.52 12.78
C TYR A 211 -42.99 20.90 12.39
N LYS A 212 -42.46 21.53 11.34
CA LYS A 212 -43.00 22.80 10.81
C LYS A 212 -44.45 22.65 10.34
N GLY A 213 -44.77 21.55 9.64
CA GLY A 213 -46.13 21.25 9.21
C GLY A 213 -47.10 21.10 10.39
N ILE A 214 -46.69 20.38 11.44
CA ILE A 214 -47.53 20.17 12.63
C ILE A 214 -47.75 21.49 13.37
N THR A 215 -46.67 22.23 13.67
CA THR A 215 -46.76 23.48 14.44
C THR A 215 -47.59 24.57 13.74
N SER A 216 -47.47 24.71 12.42
CA SER A 216 -48.31 25.62 11.64
C SER A 216 -49.80 25.22 11.67
N SER A 217 -50.10 23.92 11.59
CA SER A 217 -51.49 23.43 11.62
C SER A 217 -52.17 23.59 12.99
N LEU A 218 -51.43 23.45 14.09
CA LEU A 218 -51.96 23.63 15.45
C LEU A 218 -52.26 25.10 15.72
N SER A 219 -51.34 26.01 15.34
CA SER A 219 -51.55 27.45 15.43
C SER A 219 -52.79 27.91 14.66
N GLN A 220 -52.98 27.41 13.43
CA GLN A 220 -54.17 27.74 12.63
C GLN A 220 -55.47 27.26 13.29
N LYS A 221 -55.50 26.06 13.90
CA LYS A 221 -56.67 25.54 14.60
C LYS A 221 -57.02 26.35 15.86
N GLU A 222 -56.02 26.78 16.62
CA GLU A 222 -56.23 27.65 17.78
C GLU A 222 -56.84 29.00 17.37
N VAL A 223 -56.30 29.64 16.32
CA VAL A 223 -56.83 30.92 15.81
C VAL A 223 -58.30 30.80 15.38
N VAL A 224 -58.64 29.75 14.62
CA VAL A 224 -60.02 29.51 14.16
C VAL A 224 -60.97 29.27 15.35
N ASN A 225 -60.54 28.49 16.34
CA ASN A 225 -61.33 28.25 17.54
C ASN A 225 -61.60 29.56 18.32
N VAL A 226 -60.59 30.42 18.47
CA VAL A 226 -60.73 31.72 19.15
C VAL A 226 -61.70 32.62 18.40
N ILE A 227 -61.60 32.73 17.07
CA ILE A 227 -62.53 33.53 16.26
C ILE A 227 -63.96 33.04 16.44
N SER A 228 -64.20 31.72 16.34
CA SER A 228 -65.55 31.16 16.50
C SER A 228 -66.15 31.41 17.89
N TYR A 229 -65.31 31.40 18.94
CA TYR A 229 -65.74 31.69 20.30
C TYR A 229 -66.12 33.17 20.48
N LEU A 230 -65.37 34.08 19.86
CA LEU A 230 -65.64 35.51 19.91
C LEU A 230 -66.92 35.87 19.16
N GLU A 231 -67.16 35.30 17.98
CA GLU A 231 -68.41 35.48 17.22
C GLU A 231 -69.62 35.01 18.03
N LYS A 232 -69.57 33.79 18.59
CA LYS A 232 -70.67 33.23 19.40
C LYS A 232 -71.00 34.06 20.65
N LYS A 233 -70.03 34.81 21.19
CA LYS A 233 -70.22 35.67 22.38
C LYS A 233 -70.78 37.05 22.01
N ALA A 234 -70.64 37.48 20.76
CA ALA A 234 -71.11 38.78 20.29
C ALA A 234 -72.61 38.80 19.95
N ASP A 235 -73.19 37.62 19.71
CA ASP A 235 -74.64 37.38 19.54
C ASP A 235 -75.36 37.19 20.90
#